data_AF-A0A2G5THB8-F1
#
_entry.id   AF-A0A2G5THB8-F1
#
_cell.length_a   1.000
_cell.length_b   1.000
_cell.length_c   1.000
_cell.angle_alpha   90.00
_cell.angle_beta   90.00
_cell.angle_gamma   90.00
#
_symmetry.space_group_name_H-M   'P 1'
#
loop_
_entity.id
_entity.type
_entity.pdbx_description
1 polymer ?
#
loop_
_entity_poly.entity_id
_entity_poly.type
_entity_poly.pdbx_seq_one_letter_code
_entity_poly.pdbx_strand_id
1 'polypeptide(L)'
;MPFSLIEKQKFFKLYRNFETVISKTNFQHNLDRYTTWPMFARDIGPDSGSAYSTQNLYGVHPFYMCTESDGKARGVFIFNSNAQQVETGPGPQNFKEILFSAAHLDLIFIKSCQLQN
;
A
#
# COMPACT_ATOMS: atom_id res chain seq x y z
N MET A 1 23.90 3.89 15.21
CA MET A 1 24.40 4.57 13.99
C MET A 1 23.18 5.06 13.21
N PRO A 2 22.86 6.36 13.21
CA PRO A 2 21.70 6.85 12.46
C PRO A 2 22.06 6.93 10.97
N PHE A 3 21.36 6.13 10.16
CA PHE A 3 21.51 6.10 8.71
C PHE A 3 20.96 7.40 8.11
N SER A 4 21.73 8.01 7.21
CA SER A 4 21.55 9.37 6.69
C SER A 4 20.41 9.47 5.66
N LEU A 5 19.80 10.65 5.62
CA LEU A 5 18.57 11.04 4.90
C LEU A 5 18.67 11.10 3.35
N ILE A 6 19.66 10.48 2.70
CA ILE A 6 19.98 10.74 1.27
C ILE A 6 19.85 9.52 0.32
N GLU A 7 19.60 8.30 0.82
CA GLU A 7 19.39 7.11 -0.03
C GLU A 7 17.98 6.53 0.02
N LYS A 8 16.97 7.40 0.01
CA LYS A 8 15.58 6.95 -0.09
C LYS A 8 15.27 6.56 -1.54
N GLN A 9 15.59 5.30 -1.86
CA GLN A 9 14.98 4.42 -2.87
C GLN A 9 13.80 5.08 -3.59
N LYS A 10 13.89 5.34 -4.90
CA LYS A 10 12.85 5.88 -5.79
C LYS A 10 11.46 5.99 -5.12
N PHE A 11 11.26 7.08 -4.38
CA PHE A 11 10.02 7.35 -3.67
C PHE A 11 8.95 7.70 -4.71
N PHE A 12 7.93 6.87 -4.86
CA PHE A 12 6.80 7.18 -5.73
C PHE A 12 5.61 7.61 -4.87
N LYS A 13 5.29 8.90 -4.91
CA LYS A 13 4.18 9.54 -4.17
C LYS A 13 2.96 9.59 -5.07
N LEU A 14 1.89 8.87 -4.72
CA LEU A 14 0.86 8.60 -5.73
C LEU A 14 -0.56 9.10 -5.48
N TYR A 15 -1.00 9.47 -4.28
CA TYR A 15 -2.44 9.73 -4.11
C TYR A 15 -2.77 11.01 -3.34
N ARG A 16 -3.76 11.72 -3.89
CA ARG A 16 -4.30 13.01 -3.46
C ARG A 16 -5.76 12.77 -3.03
N ASN A 17 -6.14 13.22 -1.83
CA ASN A 17 -7.50 13.27 -1.27
C ASN A 17 -8.29 11.94 -1.22
N PHE A 18 -8.27 11.26 -0.07
CA PHE A 18 -9.11 10.09 0.22
C PHE A 18 -9.80 10.30 1.57
N GLU A 19 -11.14 10.20 1.61
CA GLU A 19 -11.89 10.16 2.87
C GLU A 19 -11.93 8.71 3.39
N THR A 20 -11.62 8.52 4.67
CA THR A 20 -11.61 7.20 5.32
C THR A 20 -12.83 7.09 6.24
N VAL A 21 -13.85 6.34 5.84
CA VAL A 21 -14.99 6.00 6.70
C VAL A 21 -14.62 4.75 7.50
N ILE A 22 -14.25 4.94 8.77
CA ILE A 22 -13.76 3.88 9.65
C ILE A 22 -14.93 3.00 10.11
N SER A 23 -14.81 1.68 9.88
CA SER A 23 -15.65 0.66 10.51
C SER A 23 -14.80 -0.59 10.77
N LYS A 24 -15.04 -1.27 11.90
CA LYS A 24 -14.17 -2.22 12.60
C LYS A 24 -14.03 -3.61 11.91
N THR A 25 -14.38 -3.71 10.62
CA THR A 25 -14.38 -4.92 9.76
C THR A 25 -14.16 -4.52 8.29
N ASN A 26 -13.02 -3.90 7.95
CA ASN A 26 -12.87 -3.19 6.68
C ASN A 26 -11.82 -3.80 5.73
N PHE A 27 -12.20 -4.00 4.47
CA PHE A 27 -11.28 -4.29 3.35
C PHE A 27 -10.33 -3.12 3.06
N GLN A 28 -10.70 -1.92 3.51
CA GLN A 28 -9.90 -0.72 3.35
C GLN A 28 -8.76 -0.68 4.38
N HIS A 29 -7.54 -0.41 3.92
CA HIS A 29 -6.40 -0.20 4.80
C HIS A 29 -6.59 1.06 5.66
N ASN A 30 -6.23 0.98 6.94
CA ASN A 30 -6.17 2.14 7.82
C ASN A 30 -4.92 2.97 7.47
N LEU A 31 -5.12 4.23 7.07
CA LEU A 31 -4.06 5.17 6.68
C LEU A 31 -3.88 6.31 7.70
N ASP A 32 -4.45 6.21 8.89
CA ASP A 32 -4.29 7.21 9.97
C ASP A 32 -3.01 6.97 10.78
N ARG A 33 -2.42 5.79 10.64
CA ARG A 33 -1.19 5.36 11.31
C ARG A 33 -0.21 4.81 10.28
N TYR A 34 1.08 5.05 10.51
CA TYR A 34 2.16 4.36 9.80
C TYR A 34 2.14 2.86 10.10
N THR A 35 2.01 2.06 9.04
CA THR A 35 1.95 0.61 9.10
C THR A 35 2.79 0.02 7.98
N THR A 36 3.64 -0.94 8.32
CA THR A 36 4.52 -1.62 7.37
C THR A 36 3.98 -3.02 7.07
N TRP A 37 3.92 -3.36 5.80
CA TRP A 37 3.44 -4.62 5.25
C TRP A 37 4.61 -5.32 4.54
N PRO A 38 5.36 -6.20 5.24
CA PRO A 38 6.38 -7.02 4.62
C PRO A 38 5.75 -8.00 3.62
N MET A 39 6.40 -8.18 2.47
CA MET A 39 5.94 -9.01 1.38
C MET A 39 7.05 -9.96 0.97
N PHE A 40 6.98 -11.17 1.50
CA PHE A 40 7.82 -12.30 1.10
C PHE A 40 7.14 -13.59 1.55
N ALA A 41 7.03 -14.60 0.69
CA ALA A 41 6.32 -15.83 1.04
C ALA A 41 6.96 -16.49 2.27
N ARG A 42 6.15 -16.82 3.28
CA ARG A 42 6.61 -17.45 4.52
C ARG A 42 5.55 -18.41 5.04
N ASP A 43 6.01 -19.57 5.51
CA ASP A 43 5.18 -20.54 6.22
C ASP A 43 4.92 -20.09 7.66
N ILE A 44 3.88 -19.27 7.82
CA ILE A 44 3.33 -18.83 9.11
C ILE A 44 1.81 -18.84 8.98
N GLY A 45 1.11 -19.40 9.98
CA GLY A 45 -0.35 -19.39 10.04
C GLY A 45 -0.90 -17.97 10.23
N PRO A 46 -2.10 -17.67 9.70
CA PRO A 46 -2.70 -16.35 9.85
C PRO A 46 -2.99 -16.05 11.32
N ASP A 47 -2.68 -14.82 11.75
CA ASP A 47 -2.98 -14.34 13.09
C ASP A 47 -4.28 -13.53 13.07
N SER A 48 -5.34 -14.12 13.63
CA SER A 48 -6.64 -13.48 13.85
C SER A 48 -6.85 -13.01 15.30
N GLY A 49 -5.89 -13.28 16.20
CA GLY A 49 -5.99 -12.97 17.62
C GLY A 49 -5.46 -11.59 17.95
N SER A 50 -4.46 -11.12 17.20
CA SER A 50 -3.92 -9.78 17.36
C SER A 50 -4.85 -8.72 16.77
N ALA A 51 -4.99 -7.59 17.46
CA ALA A 51 -5.72 -6.43 16.96
C ALA A 51 -5.12 -5.89 15.64
N TYR A 52 -3.82 -6.14 15.41
CA TYR A 52 -3.09 -5.77 14.20
C TYR A 52 -2.13 -6.89 13.83
N SER A 53 -2.32 -7.48 12.65
CA SER A 53 -1.43 -8.49 12.09
C SER A 53 -0.82 -7.97 10.80
N THR A 54 0.50 -7.76 10.80
CA THR A 54 1.28 -7.31 9.65
C THR A 54 2.32 -8.35 9.24
N GLN A 55 2.12 -9.61 9.62
CA GLN A 55 3.06 -10.67 9.29
C GLN A 55 2.93 -11.05 7.82
N ASN A 56 4.06 -11.34 7.17
CA ASN A 56 4.06 -11.91 5.84
C ASN A 56 3.68 -13.40 5.91
N LEU A 57 2.83 -13.83 4.98
CA LEU A 57 2.24 -15.18 4.95
C LEU A 57 2.62 -15.89 3.63
N TYR A 58 1.86 -16.91 3.25
CA TYR A 58 2.13 -17.80 2.13
C TYR A 58 2.23 -17.13 0.75
N GLY A 59 1.46 -16.08 0.51
CA GLY A 59 1.34 -15.42 -0.79
C GLY A 59 1.87 -13.99 -0.81
N VAL A 60 2.31 -13.53 -1.98
CA VAL A 60 2.73 -12.14 -2.21
C VAL A 60 1.97 -11.61 -3.42
N HIS A 61 1.08 -10.65 -3.17
CA HIS A 61 0.25 -10.00 -4.18
C HIS A 61 0.44 -8.48 -4.10
N PRO A 62 1.51 -7.94 -4.70
CA PRO A 62 1.84 -6.52 -4.63
C PRO A 62 0.96 -5.72 -5.61
N PHE A 63 -0.34 -5.69 -5.31
CA PHE A 63 -1.37 -4.96 -6.02
C PHE A 63 -2.20 -4.18 -5.01
N TYR A 64 -2.51 -2.93 -5.31
CA TYR A 64 -3.46 -2.16 -4.53
C TYR A 64 -4.33 -1.29 -5.44
N MET A 65 -5.51 -0.97 -4.93
CA MET A 65 -6.50 -0.15 -5.60
C MET A 65 -6.89 1.03 -4.73
N CYS A 66 -7.12 2.17 -5.36
CA CYS A 66 -7.63 3.39 -4.74
C CYS A 66 -8.87 3.84 -5.51
N THR A 67 -9.97 4.05 -4.79
CA THR A 67 -11.23 4.61 -5.33
C THR A 67 -11.33 6.11 -5.05
N GLU A 68 -11.45 6.92 -6.09
CA GLU A 68 -11.61 8.36 -5.97
C GLU A 68 -13.04 8.76 -5.61
N SER A 69 -13.22 10.00 -5.14
CA SER A 69 -14.53 10.57 -4.80
C SER A 69 -15.47 10.70 -6.01
N ASP A 70 -14.93 10.69 -7.23
CA ASP A 70 -15.69 10.75 -8.49
C ASP A 70 -16.15 9.35 -8.97
N GLY A 71 -15.98 8.31 -8.17
CA GLY A 71 -16.34 6.94 -8.52
C GLY A 71 -15.37 6.25 -9.48
N LYS A 72 -14.25 6.90 -9.85
CA LYS A 72 -13.17 6.25 -10.60
C LYS A 72 -12.30 5.41 -9.65
N ALA A 73 -11.63 4.41 -10.22
CA ALA A 73 -10.66 3.60 -9.52
C ALA A 73 -9.33 3.59 -10.27
N ARG A 74 -8.24 3.60 -9.50
CA ARG A 74 -6.88 3.41 -10.00
C ARG A 74 -6.27 2.22 -9.27
N GLY A 75 -5.69 1.31 -10.04
CA GLY A 75 -4.92 0.18 -9.54
C GLY A 75 -3.46 0.36 -9.89
N VAL A 76 -2.58 -0.09 -8.99
CA VAL A 76 -1.15 -0.19 -9.26
C VAL A 76 -0.74 -1.60 -8.94
N PHE A 77 -0.16 -2.28 -9.93
CA PHE A 77 0.47 -3.58 -9.77
C PHE A 77 1.98 -3.41 -9.88
N ILE A 78 2.71 -4.03 -8.96
CA ILE A 78 4.16 -4.02 -8.95
C ILE A 78 4.61 -5.41 -9.37
N PHE A 79 5.20 -5.50 -10.55
CA PHE A 79 5.71 -6.76 -11.06
C PHE A 79 7.08 -7.04 -10.45
N ASN A 80 7.08 -7.51 -9.21
CA ASN A 80 8.31 -7.86 -8.49
C ASN A 80 8.10 -9.06 -7.55
N SER A 81 9.00 -10.04 -7.64
CA SER A 81 9.00 -11.27 -6.83
C SER A 81 10.06 -11.29 -5.72
N ASN A 82 10.93 -10.28 -5.64
CA ASN A 82 11.92 -10.17 -4.57
C ASN A 82 11.26 -9.77 -3.25
N ALA A 83 11.97 -9.98 -2.14
CA ALA A 83 11.55 -9.47 -0.84
C ALA A 83 11.37 -7.94 -0.90
N GLN A 84 10.19 -7.49 -0.53
CA GLN A 84 9.77 -6.10 -0.62
C GLN A 84 8.84 -5.76 0.54
N GLN A 85 8.51 -4.49 0.70
CA GLN A 85 7.60 -4.02 1.74
C GLN A 85 6.84 -2.79 1.26
N VAL A 86 5.66 -2.61 1.85
CA VAL A 86 4.82 -1.43 1.67
C VAL A 86 4.69 -0.70 2.99
N GLU A 87 4.83 0.62 3.01
CA GLU A 87 4.51 1.44 4.16
C GLU A 87 3.30 2.32 3.83
N THR A 88 2.25 2.20 4.64
CA THR A 88 1.02 2.99 4.52
C THR A 88 0.92 3.95 5.69
N GLY A 89 0.56 5.21 5.45
CA GLY A 89 0.42 6.17 6.55
C GLY A 89 -0.12 7.54 6.15
N PRO A 90 -0.25 8.46 7.12
CA PRO A 90 -0.63 9.84 6.85
C PRO A 90 0.54 10.58 6.20
N GLY A 91 0.34 11.07 4.99
CA GLY A 91 1.26 11.95 4.29
C GLY A 91 1.21 13.40 4.78
N PRO A 92 2.20 14.24 4.41
CA PRO A 92 2.19 15.66 4.68
C PRO A 92 1.01 16.32 3.93
N GLN A 93 0.40 17.35 4.53
CA GLN A 93 -0.74 18.09 3.96
C GLN A 93 -2.03 17.26 3.78
N ASN A 94 -2.37 16.41 4.77
CA ASN A 94 -3.59 15.58 4.81
C ASN A 94 -3.72 14.55 3.67
N PHE A 95 -2.64 14.31 2.92
CA PHE A 95 -2.61 13.24 1.93
C PHE A 95 -2.44 11.88 2.62
N LYS A 96 -2.84 10.81 1.94
CA LYS A 96 -2.52 9.44 2.37
C LYS A 96 -1.42 8.91 1.48
N GLU A 97 -0.40 8.30 2.08
CA GLU A 97 0.78 7.84 1.37
C GLU A 97 0.90 6.31 1.43
N ILE A 98 1.37 5.76 0.31
CA ILE A 98 1.73 4.36 0.16
C ILE A 98 3.13 4.36 -0.45
N LEU A 99 4.11 3.89 0.32
CA LEU A 99 5.51 3.86 -0.04
C LEU A 99 5.92 2.42 -0.33
N PHE A 100 6.62 2.21 -1.43
CA PHE A 100 7.14 0.90 -1.83
C PHE A 100 8.65 0.93 -1.82
N SER A 101 9.26 -0.04 -1.16
CA SER A 101 10.69 -0.28 -1.27
C SER A 101 10.95 -1.63 -1.91
N ALA A 102 11.65 -1.60 -3.04
CA ALA A 102 12.19 -2.78 -3.70
C ALA A 102 13.45 -2.41 -4.50
N ALA A 103 14.29 -3.40 -4.81
CA ALA A 103 15.54 -3.19 -5.56
C ALA A 103 15.30 -2.78 -7.03
N HIS A 104 14.25 -3.32 -7.65
CA HIS A 104 13.78 -2.98 -8.99
C HIS A 104 12.28 -2.70 -8.95
N LEU A 105 11.81 -1.73 -9.73
CA LEU A 105 10.43 -1.26 -9.70
C LEU A 105 9.83 -1.29 -11.10
N ASP A 106 9.14 -2.39 -11.41
CA ASP A 106 8.29 -2.52 -12.60
C ASP A 106 6.84 -2.24 -12.20
N LEU A 107 6.32 -1.08 -12.59
CA LEU A 107 4.97 -0.62 -12.22
C LEU A 107 4.03 -0.71 -13.43
N ILE A 108 2.85 -1.28 -13.19
CA ILE A 108 1.73 -1.29 -14.12
C ILE A 108 0.59 -0.47 -13.53
N PHE A 109 0.15 0.56 -14.25
CA PHE A 109 -0.98 1.40 -13.88
C PHE A 109 -2.26 0.93 -14.56
N ILE A 110 -3.30 0.75 -13.77
CA ILE A 110 -4.63 0.37 -14.24
C ILE A 110 -5.58 1.52 -13.91
N LYS A 111 -6.30 2.03 -14.91
CA LYS A 111 -7.29 3.11 -14.72
C LYS A 111 -8.66 2.61 -15.13
N SER A 112 -9.67 2.88 -14.31
CA SER A 112 -11.06 2.66 -14.69
C SER A 112 -11.48 3.65 -15.78
N CYS A 113 -12.16 3.16 -16.81
CA CYS A 113 -12.89 4.00 -17.75
C CYS A 113 -14.32 4.16 -17.25
N GLN A 114 -14.82 5.40 -17.13
CA GLN A 114 -16.23 5.68 -16.86
C GLN A 114 -16.89 5.99 -18.21
N LEU A 115 -17.89 5.19 -18.59
CA LEU A 115 -18.74 5.50 -19.73
C LEU A 115 -19.64 6.67 -19.33
N GLN A 116 -19.48 7.81 -19.99
CA GLN A 116 -20.43 8.91 -19.87
C GLN A 116 -21.69 8.51 -20.64
N ASN A 117 -22.80 8.33 -19.94
CA ASN A 117 -24.13 8.21 -20.53
C ASN A 117 -24.69 9.57 -20.89
#